data_AF-A0A9P4INR3-F1
#
_entry.id   AF-A0A9P4INR3-F1
#
_cell.length_a   1.000
_cell.length_b   1.000
_cell.length_c   1.000
_cell.angle_alpha   90.00
_cell.angle_beta   90.00
_cell.angle_gamma   90.00
#
_symmetry.space_group_name_H-M   'P 1'
#
loop_
_entity.id
_entity.type
_entity.pdbx_description
1 polymer ?
#
loop_
_entity_poly.entity_id
_entity_poly.type
_entity_poly.pdbx_seq_one_letter_code
_entity_poly.pdbx_strand_id
1 'polypeptide(L)'
;MEYRIWKNWRRKSADGVPLVMLFLWAAAHPPLGAYAIIQNFNVPVQVQPQVFIVLCMICWSQTAYYQRKWPVWKASLAGLGIAGILAALESVLIFGLRIPYKHGVSWPIDMLSIIATVMLAIGLLPPYWEIYKCKGRVVGLSMRFLTIDILGALFSLLALAVQKTWDMLGGISYIVALLLEFGIIGCHLVWLFRTRKTRQQAKNVGLSYDEYVQADNKEANQQRVSSETHDPSQDQEQQTQSDKEPQFYSVV
;
A
#
# COMPACT_ATOMS: atom_id res chain seq x y z
N MET A 1 -4.85 -5.27 -25.35
CA MET A 1 -4.13 -4.88 -24.11
C MET A 1 -5.05 -4.10 -23.14
N GLU A 2 -6.35 -4.42 -23.09
CA GLU A 2 -7.37 -3.57 -22.42
C GLU A 2 -8.20 -4.30 -21.34
N TYR A 3 -7.94 -5.59 -21.11
CA TYR A 3 -8.84 -6.46 -20.34
C TYR A 3 -8.75 -6.32 -18.79
N ARG A 4 -7.88 -5.44 -18.27
CA ARG A 4 -7.66 -5.32 -16.79
C ARG A 4 -8.45 -4.20 -16.13
N ILE A 5 -8.89 -3.18 -16.86
CA ILE A 5 -9.66 -2.05 -16.31
C ILE A 5 -11.12 -2.48 -16.07
N TRP A 6 -11.70 -3.24 -17.02
CA TRP A 6 -13.06 -3.80 -16.91
C TRP A 6 -13.19 -4.89 -15.83
N LYS A 7 -12.18 -5.75 -15.66
CA LYS A 7 -12.21 -6.81 -14.62
C LYS A 7 -12.12 -6.24 -13.19
N ASN A 8 -11.46 -5.09 -13.01
CA ASN A 8 -11.44 -4.36 -11.73
C ASN A 8 -12.77 -3.64 -11.44
N TRP A 9 -13.42 -3.08 -12.46
CA TRP A 9 -14.77 -2.52 -12.34
C TRP A 9 -15.83 -3.59 -12.01
N ARG A 10 -15.63 -4.85 -12.45
CA ARG A 10 -16.53 -5.99 -12.19
C ARG A 10 -16.37 -6.63 -10.81
N ARG A 11 -15.21 -6.50 -10.13
CA ARG A 11 -14.93 -7.26 -8.90
C ARG A 11 -15.53 -6.69 -7.61
N LYS A 12 -16.13 -5.48 -7.62
CA LYS A 12 -16.91 -4.88 -6.50
C LYS A 12 -16.40 -5.23 -5.10
N SER A 13 -15.09 -5.23 -4.90
CA SER A 13 -14.47 -5.53 -3.63
C SER A 13 -13.39 -4.48 -3.46
N ALA A 14 -13.63 -3.59 -2.51
CA ALA A 14 -12.61 -2.74 -1.95
C ALA A 14 -12.02 -3.45 -0.72
N ASP A 15 -11.96 -4.78 -0.67
CA ASP A 15 -11.25 -5.48 0.40
C ASP A 15 -9.77 -5.05 0.37
N GLY A 16 -9.38 -4.29 1.38
CA GLY A 16 -7.99 -3.91 1.63
C GLY A 16 -7.65 -2.44 1.56
N VAL A 17 -8.47 -1.51 1.04
CA VAL A 17 -8.14 -0.08 1.19
C VAL A 17 -8.24 0.25 2.68
N PRO A 18 -7.14 0.57 3.38
CA PRO A 18 -7.23 0.82 4.80
C PRO A 18 -7.93 2.18 4.96
N LEU A 19 -9.25 2.16 5.15
CA LEU A 19 -10.08 3.36 5.36
C LEU A 19 -9.47 4.26 6.44
N VAL A 20 -8.93 3.62 7.48
CA VAL A 20 -8.26 4.26 8.62
C VAL A 20 -6.99 4.99 8.19
N MET A 21 -6.21 4.43 7.25
CA MET A 21 -5.02 5.08 6.71
C MET A 21 -5.38 6.38 6.00
N LEU A 22 -6.35 6.34 5.07
CA LEU A 22 -6.79 7.53 4.33
C LEU A 22 -7.30 8.62 5.27
N PHE A 23 -8.00 8.25 6.35
CA PHE A 23 -8.43 9.20 7.38
C PHE A 23 -7.28 9.80 8.18
N LEU A 24 -6.33 8.98 8.66
CA LEU A 24 -5.17 9.47 9.40
C LEU A 24 -4.33 10.43 8.55
N TRP A 25 -4.13 10.05 7.29
CA TRP A 25 -3.46 10.86 6.29
C TRP A 25 -4.21 12.15 6.00
N ALA A 26 -5.51 12.10 5.74
CA ALA A 26 -6.32 13.30 5.55
C ALA A 26 -6.34 14.21 6.78
N ALA A 27 -6.21 13.68 8.00
CA ALA A 27 -6.12 14.46 9.23
C ALA A 27 -4.72 15.07 9.48
N ALA A 28 -3.66 14.45 8.96
CA ALA A 28 -2.29 14.96 9.08
C ALA A 28 -1.97 16.10 8.08
N HIS A 29 -2.72 16.20 6.98
CA HIS A 29 -2.48 17.19 5.93
C HIS A 29 -2.90 18.63 6.26
N PRO A 30 -3.99 18.93 6.99
CA PRO A 30 -4.34 20.30 7.38
C PRO A 30 -3.22 21.00 8.18
N PRO A 31 -2.58 20.36 9.19
CA PRO A 31 -1.37 20.89 9.81
C PRO A 31 -0.22 21.21 8.84
N LEU A 32 0.07 20.31 7.90
CA LEU A 32 1.14 20.46 6.90
C LEU A 32 0.82 21.55 5.87
N GLY A 33 -0.44 21.67 5.45
CA GLY A 33 -0.92 22.72 4.56
C GLY A 33 -0.87 24.11 5.23
N ALA A 34 -1.30 24.19 6.48
CA ALA A 34 -1.18 25.41 7.28
C ALA A 34 0.28 25.84 7.43
N TYR A 35 1.20 24.90 7.68
CA TYR A 35 2.64 25.15 7.70
C TYR A 35 3.14 25.74 6.38
N ALA A 36 2.83 25.10 5.25
CA ALA A 36 3.28 25.54 3.93
C ALA A 36 2.76 26.93 3.55
N ILE A 37 1.51 27.26 3.93
CA ILE A 37 0.88 28.56 3.67
C ILE A 37 1.48 29.64 4.57
N ILE A 38 1.65 29.39 5.87
CA ILE A 38 2.20 30.38 6.81
C ILE A 38 3.67 30.68 6.52
N GLN A 39 4.47 29.66 6.19
CA GLN A 39 5.87 29.79 5.79
C GLN A 39 6.04 30.40 4.38
N ASN A 40 4.94 30.65 3.66
CA ASN A 40 4.94 31.20 2.30
C ASN A 40 5.84 30.42 1.34
N PHE A 41 5.72 29.08 1.35
CA PHE A 41 6.41 28.24 0.37
C PHE A 41 5.90 28.48 -1.05
N ASN A 42 6.65 27.98 -2.03
CA ASN A 42 6.23 28.01 -3.42
C ASN A 42 4.82 27.40 -3.60
N VAL A 43 4.04 27.96 -4.53
CA VAL A 43 2.64 27.56 -4.80
C VAL A 43 2.46 26.03 -4.94
N PRO A 44 3.35 25.27 -5.62
CA PRO A 44 3.22 23.81 -5.69
C PRO A 44 3.18 23.11 -4.33
N VAL A 45 4.01 23.59 -3.38
CA VAL A 45 4.12 23.02 -2.03
C VAL A 45 2.87 23.31 -1.21
N GLN A 46 2.23 24.47 -1.41
CA GLN A 46 0.97 24.82 -0.75
C GLN A 46 -0.22 24.03 -1.31
N VAL A 47 -0.23 23.77 -2.62
CA VAL A 47 -1.35 23.09 -3.30
C VAL A 47 -1.31 21.57 -3.09
N GLN A 48 -0.14 20.97 -2.90
CA GLN A 48 0.00 19.52 -2.76
C GLN A 48 -0.88 18.95 -1.63
N PRO A 49 -0.87 19.47 -0.38
CA PRO A 49 -1.71 18.94 0.68
C PRO A 49 -3.21 18.99 0.36
N GLN A 50 -3.65 20.03 -0.35
CA GLN A 50 -5.05 20.19 -0.76
C GLN A 50 -5.47 19.12 -1.76
N VAL A 51 -4.66 18.94 -2.81
CA VAL A 51 -4.90 17.90 -3.82
C VAL A 51 -4.92 16.52 -3.17
N PHE A 52 -4.01 16.30 -2.21
CA PHE A 52 -3.93 15.03 -1.52
C PHE A 52 -5.15 14.72 -0.65
N ILE A 53 -5.64 15.69 0.11
CA ILE A 53 -6.90 15.56 0.87
C ILE A 53 -8.05 15.21 -0.07
N VAL A 54 -8.18 15.92 -1.21
CA VAL A 54 -9.24 15.65 -2.19
C VAL A 54 -9.15 14.22 -2.74
N LEU A 55 -7.95 13.75 -3.10
CA LEU A 55 -7.75 12.38 -3.57
C LEU A 55 -8.10 11.35 -2.49
N CYS A 56 -7.69 11.58 -1.25
CA CYS A 56 -8.05 10.73 -0.11
C CYS A 56 -9.57 10.64 0.06
N MET A 57 -10.28 11.77 -0.05
CA MET A 57 -11.73 11.82 0.10
C MET A 57 -12.46 11.14 -1.06
N ILE A 58 -11.97 11.27 -2.30
CA ILE A 58 -12.51 10.51 -3.44
C ILE A 58 -12.34 9.02 -3.22
N CYS A 59 -11.14 8.56 -2.82
CA CYS A 59 -10.89 7.16 -2.52
C CYS A 59 -11.79 6.67 -1.38
N TRP A 60 -11.95 7.48 -0.33
CA TRP A 60 -12.85 7.16 0.78
C TRP A 60 -14.31 7.03 0.33
N SER A 61 -14.84 7.98 -0.43
CA SER A 61 -16.21 7.92 -0.97
C SER A 61 -16.41 6.71 -1.89
N GLN A 62 -15.40 6.34 -2.69
CA GLN A 62 -15.43 5.11 -3.49
C GLN A 62 -15.52 3.87 -2.61
N THR A 63 -14.72 3.78 -1.54
CA THR A 63 -14.77 2.64 -0.62
C THR A 63 -16.11 2.52 0.10
N ALA A 64 -16.71 3.66 0.52
CA ALA A 64 -18.04 3.69 1.12
C ALA A 64 -19.14 3.19 0.16
N TYR A 65 -19.04 3.54 -1.12
CA TYR A 65 -19.94 3.04 -2.16
C TYR A 65 -19.78 1.53 -2.39
N TYR A 66 -18.55 1.04 -2.55
CA TYR A 66 -18.29 -0.35 -2.92
C TYR A 66 -18.41 -1.35 -1.76
N GLN A 67 -17.97 -1.01 -0.55
CA GLN A 67 -18.01 -1.92 0.61
C GLN A 67 -19.35 -1.86 1.36
N ARG A 68 -19.79 -0.64 1.72
CA ARG A 68 -20.98 -0.43 2.56
C ARG A 68 -22.28 -0.35 1.76
N LYS A 69 -22.20 -0.46 0.42
CA LYS A 69 -23.33 -0.33 -0.52
C LYS A 69 -24.16 0.94 -0.32
N TRP A 70 -23.53 2.02 0.12
CA TRP A 70 -24.20 3.30 0.23
C TRP A 70 -24.55 3.82 -1.18
N PRO A 71 -25.68 4.51 -1.37
CA PRO A 71 -25.94 5.19 -2.64
C PRO A 71 -24.90 6.30 -2.86
N VAL A 72 -24.50 6.50 -4.12
CA VAL A 72 -23.40 7.43 -4.51
C VAL A 72 -23.57 8.80 -3.87
N TRP A 73 -24.80 9.35 -3.87
CA TRP A 73 -25.06 10.68 -3.32
C TRP A 73 -24.74 10.77 -1.81
N LYS A 74 -25.06 9.74 -1.01
CA LYS A 74 -24.75 9.72 0.43
C LYS A 74 -23.24 9.61 0.67
N ALA A 75 -22.56 8.77 -0.11
CA ALA A 75 -21.10 8.59 0.00
C ALA A 75 -20.33 9.84 -0.42
N SER A 76 -20.78 10.51 -1.48
CA SER A 76 -20.20 11.77 -1.95
C SER A 76 -20.49 12.93 -0.99
N LEU A 77 -21.71 13.04 -0.45
CA LEU A 77 -22.06 14.08 0.50
C LEU A 77 -21.30 13.92 1.83
N ALA A 78 -21.16 12.69 2.32
CA ALA A 78 -20.35 12.42 3.51
C ALA A 78 -18.88 12.76 3.28
N GLY A 79 -18.32 12.41 2.11
CA GLY A 79 -16.96 12.77 1.75
C GLY A 79 -16.76 14.28 1.65
N LEU A 80 -17.71 14.98 1.02
CA LEU A 80 -17.66 16.44 0.93
C LEU A 80 -17.79 17.12 2.30
N GLY A 81 -18.64 16.58 3.18
CA GLY A 81 -18.79 17.09 4.55
C GLY A 81 -17.50 16.95 5.35
N ILE A 82 -16.84 15.79 5.30
CA ILE A 82 -15.55 15.57 5.96
C ILE A 82 -14.48 16.49 5.36
N ALA A 83 -14.41 16.62 4.03
CA ALA A 83 -13.48 17.52 3.36
C ALA A 83 -13.69 18.97 3.81
N GLY A 84 -14.94 19.41 3.93
CA GLY A 84 -15.29 20.74 4.44
C GLY A 84 -14.85 20.96 5.88
N ILE A 85 -15.00 19.96 6.75
CA ILE A 85 -14.51 20.02 8.13
C ILE A 85 -12.98 20.15 8.17
N LEU A 86 -12.26 19.37 7.36
CA LEU A 86 -10.80 19.43 7.28
C LEU A 86 -10.31 20.79 6.74
N ALA A 87 -10.97 21.34 5.72
CA ALA A 87 -10.67 22.66 5.17
C ALA A 87 -10.98 23.79 6.17
N ALA A 88 -12.06 23.67 6.94
CA ALA A 88 -12.38 24.60 8.02
C ALA A 88 -11.34 24.53 9.14
N LEU A 89 -10.93 23.32 9.54
CA LEU A 89 -9.87 23.11 10.53
C LEU A 89 -8.55 23.74 10.07
N GLU A 90 -8.17 23.53 8.81
CA GLU A 90 -6.99 24.16 8.24
C GLU A 90 -7.08 25.68 8.27
N SER A 91 -8.23 26.24 7.88
CA SER A 91 -8.45 27.69 7.90
C SER A 91 -8.29 28.25 9.31
N VAL A 92 -8.85 27.59 10.32
CA VAL A 92 -8.69 27.98 11.72
C VAL A 92 -7.22 27.93 12.15
N LEU A 93 -6.48 26.89 11.78
CA LEU A 93 -5.05 26.78 12.06
C LEU A 93 -4.26 27.92 11.38
N ILE A 94 -4.56 28.22 10.12
CA ILE A 94 -3.90 29.31 9.38
C ILE A 94 -4.16 30.64 10.06
N PHE A 95 -5.42 31.02 10.28
CA PHE A 95 -5.73 32.33 10.88
C PHE A 95 -5.24 32.43 12.33
N GLY A 96 -5.34 31.35 13.11
CA GLY A 96 -4.92 31.29 14.49
C GLY A 96 -3.40 31.41 14.66
N LEU A 97 -2.62 30.72 13.83
CA LEU A 97 -1.16 30.69 13.92
C LEU A 97 -0.47 31.80 13.13
N ARG A 98 -1.17 32.42 12.17
CA ARG A 98 -0.62 33.56 11.42
C ARG A 98 -0.40 34.80 12.28
N ILE A 99 -1.22 35.02 13.30
CA ILE A 99 -1.08 36.13 14.26
C ILE A 99 0.24 36.02 15.04
N PRO A 100 0.50 34.94 15.81
CA PRO A 100 1.76 34.79 16.56
C PRO A 100 2.99 34.73 15.65
N TYR A 101 2.85 34.15 14.46
CA TYR A 101 3.94 34.12 13.48
C TYR A 101 4.36 35.53 13.03
N LYS A 102 3.39 36.43 12.77
CA LYS A 102 3.67 37.84 12.45
C LYS A 102 4.33 38.61 13.61
N HIS A 103 4.10 38.17 14.84
CA HIS A 103 4.76 38.70 16.04
C HIS A 103 6.14 38.07 16.30
N GLY A 104 6.66 37.26 15.37
CA GLY A 104 8.00 36.66 15.45
C GLY A 104 8.07 35.35 16.22
N VAL A 105 6.93 34.76 16.62
CA VAL A 105 6.89 33.49 17.35
C VAL A 105 6.65 32.34 16.37
N SER A 106 7.73 31.64 15.96
CA SER A 106 7.67 30.55 14.97
C SER A 106 7.49 29.15 15.57
N TRP A 107 7.83 28.91 16.84
CA TRP A 107 7.72 27.54 17.41
C TRP A 107 6.37 26.88 17.15
N PRO A 108 5.20 27.57 17.28
CA PRO A 108 3.91 26.90 17.24
C PRO A 108 3.65 26.24 15.90
N ILE A 109 4.09 26.89 14.82
CA ILE A 109 3.92 26.37 13.47
C ILE A 109 4.92 25.23 13.19
N ASP A 110 6.14 25.33 13.73
CA ASP A 110 7.18 24.30 13.62
C ASP A 110 6.78 23.00 14.36
N MET A 111 6.28 23.12 15.59
CA MET A 111 5.75 22.00 16.38
C MET A 111 4.58 21.31 15.70
N LEU A 112 3.68 22.10 15.11
CA LEU A 112 2.53 21.58 14.37
C LEU A 112 2.99 20.72 13.18
N SER A 113 4.00 21.17 12.44
CA SER A 113 4.59 20.43 11.31
C SER A 113 5.27 19.13 11.75
N ILE A 114 6.01 19.15 12.87
CA ILE A 114 6.66 17.96 13.42
C ILE A 114 5.62 16.91 13.83
N ILE A 115 4.60 17.31 14.60
CA ILE A 115 3.51 16.43 15.02
C ILE A 115 2.81 15.83 13.81
N ALA A 116 2.55 16.64 12.78
CA ALA A 116 1.91 16.19 11.56
C ALA A 116 2.76 15.19 10.77
N THR A 117 4.07 15.42 10.69
CA THR A 117 5.02 14.51 10.05
C THR A 117 5.07 13.16 10.79
N VAL A 118 5.06 13.18 12.13
CA VAL A 118 4.99 11.96 12.94
C VAL A 118 3.65 11.24 12.71
N MET A 119 2.54 11.97 12.66
CA MET A 119 1.22 11.39 12.40
C MET A 119 1.12 10.80 10.98
N LEU A 120 1.74 11.43 9.99
CA LEU A 120 1.87 10.91 8.63
C LEU A 120 2.64 9.59 8.62
N ALA A 121 3.79 9.54 9.31
CA ALA A 121 4.59 8.33 9.46
C ALA A 121 3.79 7.22 10.17
N ILE A 122 3.00 7.56 11.19
CA ILE A 122 2.11 6.60 11.86
C ILE A 122 1.05 6.07 10.89
N GLY A 123 0.51 6.93 10.03
CA GLY A 123 -0.42 6.54 8.97
C GLY A 123 0.17 5.54 7.98
N LEU A 124 1.50 5.49 7.84
CA LEU A 124 2.22 4.52 7.00
C LEU A 124 2.46 3.17 7.69
N LEU A 125 2.27 3.01 9.00
CA LEU A 125 2.47 1.71 9.67
C LEU A 125 1.55 0.60 9.12
N PRO A 126 0.23 0.81 8.95
CA PRO A 126 -0.67 -0.23 8.43
C PRO A 126 -0.23 -0.83 7.08
N PRO A 127 0.10 -0.04 6.03
CA PRO A 127 0.56 -0.62 4.77
C PRO A 127 1.91 -1.33 4.91
N TYR A 128 2.85 -0.83 5.71
CA TYR A 128 4.11 -1.52 5.98
C TYR A 128 3.92 -2.88 6.65
N TRP A 129 2.99 -2.96 7.62
CA TRP A 129 2.65 -4.19 8.30
C TRP A 129 1.98 -5.20 7.36
N GLU A 130 1.10 -4.74 6.48
CA GLU A 130 0.44 -5.58 5.47
C GLU A 130 1.46 -6.17 4.48
N ILE A 131 2.44 -5.36 4.04
CA ILE A 131 3.54 -5.80 3.16
C ILE A 131 4.39 -6.87 3.85
N TYR A 132 4.69 -6.68 5.13
CA TYR A 132 5.46 -7.65 5.92
C TYR A 132 4.72 -8.99 6.02
N LYS A 133 3.43 -8.98 6.39
CA LYS A 133 2.60 -10.19 6.45
C LYS A 133 2.44 -10.87 5.09
N CYS A 134 2.29 -10.08 4.03
CA CYS A 134 2.08 -10.58 2.67
C CYS A 134 3.37 -10.89 1.90
N LYS A 135 4.53 -11.04 2.57
CA LYS A 135 5.84 -11.37 1.98
C LYS A 135 6.20 -10.48 0.77
N GLY A 136 5.94 -9.18 0.88
CA GLY A 136 6.25 -8.16 -0.12
C GLY A 136 5.10 -7.77 -1.06
N ARG A 137 3.95 -8.44 -1.00
CA ARG A 137 2.78 -8.06 -1.81
C ARG A 137 2.06 -6.88 -1.16
N VAL A 138 2.03 -5.75 -1.85
CA VAL A 138 1.21 -4.59 -1.49
C VAL A 138 -0.25 -4.92 -1.82
N VAL A 139 -1.02 -5.26 -0.79
CA VAL A 139 -2.46 -5.51 -0.87
C VAL A 139 -3.16 -4.30 -0.28
N GLY A 140 -4.19 -3.79 -0.95
CA GLY A 140 -5.01 -2.72 -0.40
C GLY A 140 -4.60 -1.29 -0.75
N LEU A 141 -3.36 -1.05 -1.18
CA LEU A 141 -2.91 0.26 -1.64
C LEU A 141 -2.99 0.37 -3.18
N SER A 142 -3.67 1.39 -3.68
CA SER A 142 -3.74 1.66 -5.12
C SER A 142 -2.40 2.17 -5.62
N MET A 143 -1.73 1.40 -6.49
CA MET A 143 -0.44 1.80 -7.08
C MET A 143 -0.50 3.17 -7.75
N ARG A 144 -1.63 3.49 -8.39
CA ARG A 144 -1.83 4.80 -9.04
C ARG A 144 -1.85 5.94 -8.02
N PHE A 145 -2.47 5.72 -6.87
CA PHE A 145 -2.53 6.72 -5.79
C PHE A 145 -1.13 6.95 -5.22
N LEU A 146 -0.40 5.88 -4.90
CA LEU A 146 0.96 5.97 -4.37
C LEU A 146 1.95 6.61 -5.37
N THR A 147 1.81 6.36 -6.67
CA THR A 147 2.66 7.04 -7.67
C THR A 147 2.38 8.54 -7.74
N ILE A 148 1.11 8.96 -7.65
CA ILE A 148 0.75 10.38 -7.64
C ILE A 148 1.30 11.06 -6.36
N ASP A 149 1.24 10.36 -5.23
CA ASP A 149 1.77 10.82 -3.94
C ASP A 149 3.27 11.11 -4.01
N ILE A 150 4.06 10.12 -4.45
CA ILE A 150 5.51 10.24 -4.60
C ILE A 150 5.89 11.33 -5.59
N LEU A 151 5.18 11.43 -6.72
CA LEU A 151 5.41 12.50 -7.68
C LEU A 151 5.15 13.86 -7.03
N GLY A 152 4.06 13.99 -6.27
CA GLY A 152 3.76 15.21 -5.51
C GLY A 152 4.87 15.55 -4.52
N ALA A 153 5.31 14.60 -3.70
CA ALA A 153 6.37 14.79 -2.72
C ALA A 153 7.71 15.15 -3.38
N LEU A 154 8.05 14.48 -4.49
CA LEU A 154 9.26 14.77 -5.27
C LEU A 154 9.22 16.18 -5.87
N PHE A 155 8.12 16.57 -6.50
CA PHE A 155 7.98 17.91 -7.08
C PHE A 155 8.01 19.01 -6.02
N SER A 156 7.42 18.77 -4.84
CA SER A 156 7.48 19.72 -3.75
C SER A 156 8.87 19.84 -3.14
N LEU A 157 9.61 18.73 -3.02
CA LEU A 157 11.01 18.76 -2.60
C LEU A 157 11.88 19.53 -3.59
N LEU A 158 11.68 19.32 -4.90
CA LEU A 158 12.36 20.09 -5.95
C LEU A 158 11.98 21.57 -5.91
N ALA A 159 10.69 21.88 -5.71
CA ALA A 159 10.22 23.26 -5.58
C ALA A 159 10.83 23.96 -4.36
N LEU A 160 10.96 23.26 -3.23
CA LEU A 160 11.63 23.78 -2.04
C LEU A 160 13.13 23.95 -2.27
N ALA A 161 13.77 23.03 -3.01
CA ALA A 161 15.19 23.11 -3.33
C ALA A 161 15.55 24.28 -4.26
N VAL A 162 14.61 24.74 -5.08
CA VAL A 162 14.78 25.90 -5.96
C VAL A 162 14.39 27.21 -5.24
N GLN A 163 13.79 27.14 -4.05
CA GLN A 163 13.38 28.33 -3.31
C GLN A 163 14.58 29.10 -2.76
N LYS A 164 14.51 30.44 -2.78
CA LYS A 164 15.61 31.34 -2.38
C LYS A 164 15.94 31.26 -0.88
N THR A 165 14.97 30.89 -0.05
CA THR A 165 15.10 30.71 1.39
C THR A 165 14.93 29.24 1.72
N TRP A 166 16.03 28.58 2.09
CA TRP A 166 16.01 27.17 2.45
C TRP A 166 15.40 27.00 3.84
N ASP A 167 14.26 26.31 3.91
CA ASP A 167 13.71 25.83 5.17
C ASP A 167 14.10 24.36 5.40
N MET A 168 14.97 24.13 6.38
CA MET A 168 15.44 22.79 6.74
C MET A 168 14.31 21.91 7.29
N LEU A 169 13.37 22.49 8.04
CA LEU A 169 12.32 21.70 8.70
C LEU A 169 11.34 21.13 7.67
N GLY A 170 10.89 21.97 6.73
CA GLY A 170 10.10 21.52 5.58
C GLY A 170 10.87 20.52 4.70
N GLY A 171 12.15 20.74 4.45
CA GLY A 171 12.96 19.81 3.65
C GLY A 171 13.04 18.41 4.28
N ILE A 172 13.29 18.34 5.59
CA ILE A 172 13.40 17.07 6.31
C ILE A 172 12.07 16.31 6.29
N SER A 173 10.94 16.97 6.53
CA SER A 173 9.63 16.29 6.54
C SER A 173 9.30 15.68 5.17
N TYR A 174 9.60 16.39 4.08
CA TYR A 174 9.44 15.86 2.72
C TYR A 174 10.40 14.71 2.42
N ILE A 175 11.67 14.78 2.84
CA ILE A 175 12.63 13.68 2.66
C ILE A 175 12.17 12.43 3.41
N VAL A 176 11.71 12.57 4.66
CA VAL A 176 11.20 11.45 5.46
C VAL A 176 9.98 10.81 4.79
N ALA A 177 9.03 11.61 4.32
CA ALA A 177 7.86 11.11 3.59
C ALA A 177 8.28 10.35 2.32
N LEU A 178 9.16 10.95 1.52
CA LEU A 178 9.67 10.37 0.28
C LEU A 178 10.40 9.03 0.52
N LEU A 179 11.20 8.92 1.59
CA LEU A 179 11.90 7.69 1.97
C LEU A 179 10.92 6.58 2.38
N LEU A 180 9.89 6.90 3.16
CA LEU A 180 8.86 5.95 3.55
C LEU A 180 8.07 5.45 2.32
N GLU A 181 7.73 6.35 1.40
CA GLU A 181 7.00 5.98 0.18
C GLU A 181 7.86 5.15 -0.78
N PHE A 182 9.14 5.52 -0.96
CA PHE A 182 10.10 4.72 -1.72
C PHE A 182 10.31 3.34 -1.13
N GLY A 183 10.30 3.21 0.21
CA GLY A 183 10.36 1.91 0.88
C GLY A 183 9.19 1.00 0.46
N ILE A 184 7.97 1.54 0.40
CA ILE A 184 6.78 0.79 -0.03
C ILE A 184 6.89 0.35 -1.49
N ILE A 185 7.28 1.25 -2.41
CA ILE A 185 7.47 0.90 -3.82
C ILE A 185 8.60 -0.11 -3.97
N GLY A 186 9.72 0.08 -3.26
CA GLY A 186 10.86 -0.84 -3.28
C GLY A 186 10.44 -2.25 -2.89
N CYS A 187 9.72 -2.41 -1.78
CA CYS A 187 9.16 -3.70 -1.37
C CYS A 187 8.25 -4.30 -2.45
N HIS A 188 7.40 -3.49 -3.09
CA HIS A 188 6.53 -3.95 -4.17
C HIS A 188 7.29 -4.41 -5.42
N LEU A 189 8.32 -3.66 -5.82
CA LEU A 189 9.16 -3.97 -6.98
C LEU A 189 9.96 -5.25 -6.76
N VAL A 190 10.53 -5.42 -5.56
CA VAL A 190 11.22 -6.66 -5.16
C VAL A 190 10.27 -7.85 -5.25
N TRP A 191 9.03 -7.71 -4.77
CA TRP A 191 8.02 -8.76 -4.92
C TRP A 191 7.67 -9.03 -6.39
N LEU A 192 7.46 -8.00 -7.20
CA LEU A 192 7.17 -8.15 -8.63
C LEU A 192 8.30 -8.88 -9.38
N PHE A 193 9.55 -8.57 -9.04
CA PHE A 193 10.71 -9.19 -9.64
C PHE A 193 10.86 -10.65 -9.21
N ARG A 194 10.75 -10.94 -7.91
CA ARG A 194 10.83 -12.30 -7.36
C ARG A 194 9.72 -13.21 -7.89
N THR A 195 8.53 -12.67 -8.05
CA THR A 195 7.32 -13.42 -8.42
C THR A 195 7.10 -13.47 -9.94
N ARG A 196 8.05 -12.99 -10.73
CA ARG A 196 7.92 -12.89 -12.20
C ARG A 196 7.71 -14.27 -12.85
N LYS A 197 8.41 -15.30 -12.38
CA LYS A 197 8.31 -16.68 -12.88
C LYS A 197 6.95 -17.31 -12.54
N THR A 198 6.53 -17.23 -11.28
CA THR A 198 5.22 -17.72 -10.80
C THR A 198 4.04 -17.01 -11.48
N ARG A 199 4.17 -15.70 -11.79
CA ARG A 199 3.12 -14.97 -12.54
C ARG A 199 3.07 -15.34 -14.02
N GLN A 200 4.20 -15.69 -14.63
CA GLN A 200 4.21 -16.22 -16.00
C GLN A 200 3.55 -17.60 -16.03
N GLN A 201 3.84 -18.47 -15.06
CA GLN A 201 3.19 -19.77 -14.92
C GLN A 201 1.68 -19.64 -14.69
N ALA A 202 1.24 -18.78 -13.74
CA ALA A 202 -0.18 -18.53 -13.51
C ALA A 202 -0.90 -17.97 -14.76
N LYS A 203 -0.25 -17.10 -15.54
CA LYS A 203 -0.80 -16.60 -16.80
C LYS A 203 -0.92 -17.69 -17.86
N ASN A 204 0.04 -18.62 -17.93
CA ASN A 204 0.01 -19.73 -18.87
C ASN A 204 -1.11 -20.73 -18.54
N VAL A 205 -1.44 -20.88 -17.26
CA VAL A 205 -2.53 -21.75 -16.77
C VAL A 205 -3.88 -21.00 -16.70
N GLY A 206 -3.90 -19.70 -17.01
CA GLY A 206 -5.12 -18.87 -16.99
C GLY A 206 -5.69 -18.57 -15.59
N LEU A 207 -4.98 -18.94 -14.52
CA LEU A 207 -5.39 -18.77 -13.13
C LEU A 207 -4.98 -17.39 -12.58
N SER A 208 -5.73 -16.89 -11.60
CA SER A 208 -5.25 -15.77 -10.77
C SER A 208 -4.01 -16.19 -9.99
N TYR A 209 -3.11 -15.26 -9.70
CA TYR A 209 -1.89 -15.56 -8.92
C TYR A 209 -2.20 -16.28 -7.59
N ASP A 210 -3.24 -15.81 -6.88
CA ASP A 210 -3.66 -16.42 -5.61
C ASP A 210 -4.24 -17.83 -5.79
N GLU A 211 -4.91 -18.11 -6.92
CA GLU A 211 -5.44 -19.45 -7.24
C GLU A 211 -4.31 -20.41 -7.63
N TYR A 212 -3.33 -19.93 -8.41
CA TYR A 212 -2.16 -20.71 -8.79
C TYR A 212 -1.30 -21.10 -7.58
N VAL A 213 -1.03 -20.16 -6.66
CA VAL A 213 -0.24 -20.45 -5.45
C VAL A 213 -0.99 -21.38 -4.49
N GLN A 214 -2.32 -21.32 -4.43
CA GLN A 214 -3.11 -22.26 -3.64
C GLN A 214 -3.15 -23.65 -4.27
N ALA A 215 -3.24 -23.75 -5.60
CA ALA A 215 -3.17 -25.01 -6.34
C ALA A 215 -1.80 -25.67 -6.19
N ASP A 216 -0.73 -24.91 -6.42
CA ASP A 216 0.67 -25.36 -6.29
C ASP A 216 0.99 -25.84 -4.86
N ASN A 217 0.54 -25.12 -3.84
CA ASN A 217 0.70 -25.57 -2.45
C ASN A 217 -0.13 -26.83 -2.14
N LYS A 218 -1.33 -27.00 -2.70
CA LYS A 218 -2.14 -28.20 -2.50
C LYS A 218 -1.53 -29.42 -3.18
N GLU A 219 -1.04 -29.26 -4.41
CA GLU A 219 -0.32 -30.31 -5.16
C GLU A 219 0.96 -30.72 -4.44
N ALA A 220 1.76 -29.76 -3.96
CA ALA A 220 2.96 -30.03 -3.18
C ALA A 220 2.65 -30.74 -1.84
N ASN A 221 1.56 -30.38 -1.18
CA ASN A 221 1.15 -31.03 0.07
C ASN A 221 0.62 -32.46 -0.18
N GLN A 222 -0.11 -32.68 -1.27
CA GLN A 222 -0.54 -34.03 -1.67
C GLN A 222 0.66 -34.92 -2.02
N GLN A 223 1.65 -34.39 -2.74
CA GLN A 223 2.89 -35.13 -3.02
C GLN A 223 3.65 -35.49 -1.74
N ARG A 224 3.76 -34.56 -0.77
CA ARG A 224 4.38 -34.84 0.54
C ARG A 224 3.67 -35.95 1.31
N VAL A 225 2.34 -35.89 1.41
CA VAL A 225 1.53 -36.91 2.09
C VAL A 225 1.68 -38.27 1.38
N SER A 226 1.74 -38.28 0.04
CA SER A 226 1.96 -39.51 -0.74
C SER A 226 3.32 -40.15 -0.44
N SER A 227 4.38 -39.33 -0.32
CA SER A 227 5.73 -39.80 0.01
C SER A 227 5.91 -40.22 1.48
N GLU A 228 5.14 -39.66 2.41
CA GLU A 228 5.16 -40.08 3.83
C GLU A 228 4.33 -41.35 4.08
N THR A 229 3.36 -41.66 3.21
CA THR A 229 2.55 -42.90 3.31
C THR A 229 3.24 -44.10 2.65
N HIS A 230 4.38 -43.89 1.98
CA HIS A 230 5.19 -44.97 1.41
C HIS A 230 6.03 -45.59 2.53
N ASP A 231 5.45 -46.57 3.22
CA ASP A 231 6.10 -47.39 4.24
C ASP A 231 7.17 -48.29 3.57
N PRO A 232 8.48 -48.11 3.87
CA PRO A 232 9.58 -48.89 3.29
C PRO A 232 9.49 -50.39 3.57
N SER A 233 8.59 -50.81 4.47
CA SER A 233 8.38 -52.20 4.86
C SER A 233 7.77 -53.06 3.74
N GLN A 234 7.08 -52.45 2.75
CA GLN A 234 6.46 -53.21 1.66
C GLN A 234 7.44 -53.65 0.56
N ASP A 235 8.55 -52.94 0.38
CA ASP A 235 9.57 -53.30 -0.62
C ASP A 235 10.42 -54.50 -0.18
N GLN A 236 10.58 -54.71 1.14
CA GLN A 236 11.36 -55.84 1.68
C GLN A 236 10.63 -57.18 1.61
N GLU A 237 9.29 -57.20 1.69
CA GLU A 237 8.52 -58.45 1.56
C GLU A 237 8.49 -58.96 0.10
N GLN A 238 8.43 -58.06 -0.89
CA GLN A 238 8.45 -58.47 -2.31
C GLN A 238 9.81 -59.00 -2.77
N GLN A 239 10.92 -58.44 -2.28
CA GLN A 239 12.26 -58.98 -2.61
C GLN A 239 12.53 -60.33 -1.96
N THR A 240 12.05 -60.57 -0.73
CA THR A 240 12.28 -61.85 -0.03
C THR A 240 11.49 -63.02 -0.66
N GLN A 241 10.40 -62.73 -1.37
CA GLN A 241 9.56 -63.76 -2.00
C GLN A 241 10.03 -64.13 -3.43
N SER A 242 10.71 -63.22 -4.15
CA SER A 242 11.27 -63.49 -5.48
C SER A 242 12.54 -64.34 -5.44
N ASP A 243 13.28 -64.38 -4.32
CA ASP A 243 14.55 -65.13 -4.20
C ASP A 243 14.35 -66.61 -3.81
N LYS A 244 13.11 -67.07 -3.61
CA LYS A 244 12.78 -68.43 -3.12
C LYS A 244 12.26 -69.41 -4.18
N GLU A 245 12.29 -69.08 -5.47
CA GLU A 245 11.90 -70.03 -6.53
C GLU A 245 13.14 -70.70 -7.16
N PRO A 246 13.47 -71.97 -6.83
CA PRO A 246 14.59 -72.67 -7.46
C PRO A 246 14.19 -73.16 -8.87
N GLN A 247 14.86 -72.67 -9.91
CA GLN A 247 14.77 -73.23 -11.25
C GLN A 247 15.41 -74.63 -11.31
N PHE A 248 14.57 -75.67 -11.31
CA PHE A 248 14.93 -77.01 -11.76
C PHE A 248 14.92 -77.05 -13.30
N TYR A 249 16.08 -77.26 -13.92
CA TYR A 249 16.16 -77.66 -15.33
C TYR A 249 16.80 -79.05 -15.46
N SER A 250 16.03 -79.93 -16.12
CA SER A 250 16.33 -81.29 -16.54
C SER A 250 17.44 -81.32 -17.61
N VAL A 251 18.47 -82.15 -17.42
CA VAL A 251 19.45 -82.50 -18.46
C VAL A 251 19.12 -83.91 -18.96
N VAL A 252 18.82 -84.00 -20.24
CA VAL A 252 18.86 -85.24 -21.05
C VAL A 252 20.22 -85.29 -21.73
#